data_AF-C3XSV0-F1
#
_entry.id   AF-C3XSV0-F1
#
_cell.length_a   1.000
_cell.length_b   1.000
_cell.length_c   1.000
_cell.angle_alpha   90.00
_cell.angle_beta   90.00
_cell.angle_gamma   90.00
#
_symmetry.space_group_name_H-M   'P 1'
#
loop_
_entity.id
_entity.type
_entity.pdbx_description
1 polymer ?
#
loop_
_entity_poly.entity_id
_entity_poly.type
_entity_poly.pdbx_seq_one_letter_code
_entity_poly.pdbx_strand_id
1 'polypeptide(L)'
;DSVRHNLLQRQLTMLLHAQTCRDREQSGQALTCHLRGCRTIRNVLTHMDTCQEGTNCQVTYCTSSTQILSHWKSCRRHRCPVCQPLR
;
A
#
# COMPACT_ATOMS: atom_id res chain seq x y z
N ASP A 1 15.25 -5.96 -15.80
CA ASP A 1 14.67 -5.55 -14.49
C ASP A 1 13.59 -4.45 -14.48
N SER A 2 13.07 -3.95 -15.60
CA SER A 2 12.06 -2.87 -15.55
C SER A 2 10.66 -3.32 -15.12
N VAL A 3 10.30 -4.58 -15.37
CA VAL A 3 8.94 -5.12 -15.11
C VAL A 3 8.65 -5.25 -13.61
N ARG A 4 9.62 -5.70 -12.80
CA ARG A 4 9.46 -5.83 -11.35
C ARG A 4 9.25 -4.46 -10.68
N HIS A 5 9.99 -3.45 -11.12
CA HIS A 5 9.85 -2.09 -10.60
C HIS A 5 8.46 -1.50 -10.92
N ASN A 6 7.97 -1.68 -12.16
CA ASN A 6 6.63 -1.23 -12.53
C ASN A 6 5.52 -1.88 -11.69
N LEU A 7 5.65 -3.17 -11.38
CA LEU A 7 4.69 -3.88 -10.53
C LEU A 7 4.69 -3.32 -9.10
N LEU A 8 5.88 -3.17 -8.50
CA LEU A 8 6.03 -2.62 -7.15
C LEU A 8 5.50 -1.19 -7.07
N GLN A 9 5.77 -0.36 -8.09
CA GLN A 9 5.26 1.00 -8.18
C GLN A 9 3.72 1.00 -8.23
N ARG A 10 3.12 0.18 -9.10
CA ARG A 10 1.66 0.07 -9.20
C ARG A 10 1.03 -0.38 -7.88
N GLN A 11 1.66 -1.33 -7.20
CA GLN A 11 1.20 -1.84 -5.91
C GLN A 11 1.33 -0.78 -4.81
N LEU A 12 2.42 0.00 -4.80
CA LEU A 12 2.61 1.13 -3.89
C LEU A 12 1.57 2.23 -4.13
N THR A 13 1.29 2.61 -5.38
CA THR A 13 0.23 3.58 -5.70
C THR A 13 -1.12 3.11 -5.16
N MET A 14 -1.45 1.83 -5.32
CA MET A 14 -2.69 1.25 -4.79
C MET A 14 -2.75 1.30 -3.27
N LEU A 15 -1.63 1.06 -2.58
CA LEU A 15 -1.53 1.16 -1.11
C LEU A 15 -1.79 2.60 -0.64
N LEU A 16 -1.12 3.59 -1.25
CA LEU A 16 -1.31 5.01 -0.92
C LEU A 16 -2.74 5.47 -1.19
N HIS A 17 -3.33 5.04 -2.32
CA HIS A 17 -4.72 5.32 -2.66
C HIS A 17 -5.67 4.72 -1.62
N ALA A 18 -5.52 3.44 -1.28
CA ALA A 18 -6.39 2.77 -0.34
C ALA A 18 -6.30 3.37 1.08
N GLN A 19 -5.11 3.84 1.49
CA GLN A 19 -4.93 4.57 2.75
C GLN A 19 -5.70 5.90 2.73
N THR A 20 -5.50 6.72 1.69
CA THR A 20 -6.24 8.00 1.54
C THR A 20 -7.75 7.78 1.45
N CYS A 21 -8.18 6.73 0.75
CA CYS A 21 -9.58 6.37 0.62
C CYS A 21 -10.18 5.97 1.97
N ARG A 22 -9.44 5.20 2.78
CA ARG A 22 -9.86 4.82 4.14
C ARG A 22 -10.02 6.05 5.03
N ASP A 23 -9.04 6.95 5.01
CA ASP A 23 -9.07 8.16 5.85
C ASP A 23 -10.26 9.06 5.47
N ARG A 24 -10.56 9.18 4.17
CA ARG A 24 -11.76 9.88 3.68
C ARG A 24 -13.06 9.19 4.08
N GLU A 25 -13.13 7.88 4.00
CA GLU A 25 -14.31 7.09 4.44
C GLU A 25 -14.58 7.28 5.94
N GLN A 26 -13.52 7.28 6.76
CA GLN A 26 -13.61 7.55 8.20
C GLN A 26 -14.05 8.98 8.52
N SER A 27 -13.73 9.96 7.67
CA SER A 27 -14.17 11.35 7.81
C SER A 27 -15.66 11.57 7.50
N GLY A 28 -16.41 10.51 7.15
CA GLY A 28 -17.84 10.59 6.85
C GLY A 28 -18.16 10.89 5.38
N GLN A 29 -17.15 11.04 4.52
CA GLN A 29 -17.36 11.01 3.07
C GLN A 29 -17.54 9.56 2.64
N ALA A 30 -18.79 9.17 2.36
CA ALA A 30 -19.11 7.86 1.78
C ALA A 30 -18.52 7.74 0.36
N LEU A 31 -17.23 7.44 0.29
CA LEU A 31 -16.48 7.28 -0.94
C LEU A 31 -16.64 5.83 -1.40
N THR A 32 -17.58 5.60 -2.31
CA THR A 32 -17.65 4.33 -3.05
C THR A 32 -16.48 4.27 -4.03
N CYS A 33 -15.33 3.81 -3.54
CA CYS A 33 -14.21 3.54 -4.44
C CYS A 33 -14.52 2.30 -5.29
N HIS A 34 -14.79 2.52 -6.58
CA HIS A 34 -15.07 1.47 -7.57
C HIS A 34 -13.81 0.80 -8.13
N LEU A 35 -12.62 1.21 -7.66
CA LEU A 35 -11.36 0.68 -8.14
C LEU A 35 -11.21 -0.79 -7.71
N ARG A 36 -11.15 -1.70 -8.69
CA ARG A 36 -10.95 -3.14 -8.42
C ARG A 36 -9.64 -3.33 -7.65
N GLY A 37 -9.72 -3.99 -6.51
CA GLY A 37 -8.59 -4.21 -5.62
C GLY A 37 -8.42 -3.16 -4.51
N CYS A 38 -9.03 -1.97 -4.59
CA CYS A 38 -8.97 -1.00 -3.49
C CYS A 38 -9.60 -1.56 -2.21
N ARG A 39 -10.75 -2.24 -2.31
CA ARG A 39 -11.40 -2.89 -1.16
C ARG A 39 -10.49 -3.93 -0.50
N THR A 40 -9.79 -4.74 -1.30
CA THR A 40 -8.85 -5.76 -0.79
C THR A 40 -7.68 -5.11 -0.08
N ILE A 41 -7.03 -4.13 -0.73
CA ILE A 41 -5.88 -3.43 -0.14
C ILE A 41 -6.29 -2.64 1.11
N ARG A 42 -7.48 -2.03 1.13
CA ARG A 42 -8.03 -1.36 2.31
C ARG A 42 -8.19 -2.32 3.48
N ASN A 43 -8.74 -3.51 3.26
CA ASN A 43 -8.84 -4.53 4.31
C ASN A 43 -7.46 -4.95 4.82
N VAL A 44 -6.48 -5.09 3.93
CA VAL A 44 -5.08 -5.38 4.31
C VAL A 44 -4.49 -4.22 5.13
N LEU A 45 -4.75 -2.97 4.77
CA LEU A 45 -4.29 -1.80 5.54
C LEU A 45 -4.92 -1.75 6.94
N THR A 46 -6.22 -2.01 7.05
CA THR A 46 -6.89 -2.12 8.36
C THR A 46 -6.31 -3.27 9.18
N HIS A 47 -6.02 -4.41 8.55
CA HIS A 47 -5.31 -5.50 9.19
C HIS A 47 -3.89 -5.09 9.61
N MET A 48 -3.15 -4.35 8.78
CA MET A 48 -1.80 -3.88 9.11
C MET A 48 -1.76 -2.98 10.35
N ASP A 49 -2.82 -2.23 10.65
CA ASP A 49 -2.90 -1.43 11.89
C ASP A 49 -2.96 -2.31 13.16
N THR A 50 -3.49 -3.54 13.06
CA THR A 50 -3.58 -4.49 14.18
C THR A 50 -2.58 -5.65 14.08
N CYS A 51 -1.90 -5.78 12.94
CA CYS A 51 -0.98 -6.87 12.65
C CYS A 51 0.40 -6.61 13.27
N GLN A 52 0.76 -7.45 14.25
CA GLN A 52 2.09 -7.43 14.88
C GLN A 52 3.06 -8.44 14.25
N GLU A 53 2.55 -9.39 13.46
CA GLU A 53 3.34 -10.43 12.78
C GLU A 53 4.27 -9.87 11.70
N GLY A 54 3.93 -8.71 11.13
CA GLY A 54 4.73 -8.01 10.13
C GLY A 54 5.03 -8.88 8.90
N THR A 55 6.21 -9.48 8.87
CA THR A 55 6.67 -10.38 7.80
C THR A 55 6.26 -11.85 7.97
N ASN A 56 5.85 -12.27 9.16
CA ASN A 56 5.40 -13.63 9.44
C ASN A 56 3.90 -13.83 9.21
N CYS A 57 3.20 -12.77 8.81
CA CYS A 57 1.76 -12.80 8.58
C CYS A 57 1.40 -13.69 7.38
N GLN A 58 0.42 -14.59 7.56
CA GLN A 58 -0.08 -15.46 6.50
C GLN A 58 -1.18 -14.81 5.65
N VAL A 59 -1.62 -13.60 6.00
CA VAL A 59 -2.66 -12.88 5.24
C VAL A 59 -2.13 -12.50 3.86
N THR A 60 -2.89 -12.87 2.83
CA THR A 60 -2.56 -12.56 1.44
C THR A 60 -2.35 -11.05 1.26
N TYR A 61 -1.25 -10.69 0.62
CA TYR A 61 -0.79 -9.31 0.42
C TYR A 61 -0.33 -8.56 1.68
N CYS A 62 -0.52 -9.05 2.92
CA CYS A 62 -0.04 -8.36 4.12
C CYS A 62 1.48 -8.23 4.11
N THR A 63 2.22 -9.34 4.07
CA THR A 63 3.69 -9.34 4.07
C THR A 63 4.28 -8.48 2.95
N SER A 64 3.74 -8.61 1.73
CA SER A 64 4.16 -7.80 0.57
C SER A 64 3.87 -6.31 0.77
N SER A 65 2.68 -5.96 1.25
CA SER A 65 2.28 -4.57 1.49
C SER A 65 3.09 -3.93 2.62
N THR A 66 3.34 -4.66 3.70
CA THR A 66 4.18 -4.24 4.83
C THR A 66 5.59 -3.94 4.36
N GLN A 67 6.19 -4.80 3.53
CA GLN A 67 7.52 -4.56 2.97
C GLN A 67 7.57 -3.32 2.08
N ILE A 68 6.60 -3.16 1.17
CA ILE A 68 6.53 -2.01 0.25
C ILE A 68 6.32 -0.69 1.01
N LEU A 69 5.44 -0.67 2.01
CA LEU A 69 5.20 0.51 2.84
C LEU A 69 6.39 0.84 3.75
N SER A 70 7.02 -0.18 4.33
CA SER A 70 8.24 0.00 5.14
C SER A 70 9.38 0.53 4.29
N HIS A 71 9.53 0.02 3.05
CA HIS A 71 10.45 0.57 2.08
C HIS A 71 10.12 2.04 1.78
N TRP A 72 8.88 2.36 1.42
CA TRP A 72 8.46 3.75 1.14
C TRP A 72 8.78 4.71 2.30
N LYS A 73 8.47 4.34 3.54
CA LYS A 73 8.72 5.15 4.75
C LYS A 73 10.22 5.33 5.04
N SER A 74 11.03 4.30 4.86
CA SER A 74 12.47 4.32 5.15
C SER A 74 13.33 4.77 3.97
N CYS A 75 12.81 4.73 2.75
CA CYS A 75 13.55 5.04 1.53
C CYS A 75 13.81 6.53 1.43
N ARG A 76 15.08 6.91 1.65
CA ARG A 76 15.61 8.26 1.40
C ARG A 76 16.36 8.38 0.08
N ARG A 77 16.38 7.32 -0.72
CA ARG A 77 17.18 7.27 -1.94
C ARG A 77 16.50 8.07 -3.05
N HIS A 78 17.13 9.18 -3.45
CA HIS A 78 16.62 10.08 -4.50
C HIS A 78 16.44 9.41 -5.88
N ARG A 79 17.20 8.35 -6.16
CA ARG A 79 17.10 7.56 -7.40
C ARG A 79 16.47 6.19 -7.18
N CYS A 80 15.51 6.06 -6.26
CA CYS A 80 14.79 4.80 -6.11
C CYS A 80 13.75 4.65 -7.24
N PRO A 81 13.85 3.65 -8.12
CA PRO A 81 12.94 3.50 -9.26
C PRO A 81 11.48 3.23 -8.86
N VAL A 82 11.25 2.77 -7.62
CA VAL A 82 9.90 2.52 -7.08
C VAL A 82 9.32 3.78 -6.43
N CYS A 83 10.13 4.56 -5.71
CA CYS A 83 9.65 5.71 -4.95
C CYS A 83 9.67 7.03 -5.72
N GLN A 84 10.62 7.20 -6.64
CA GLN A 84 10.83 8.48 -7.34
C GLN A 84 9.62 9.05 -8.09
N PRO A 85 8.72 8.26 -8.72
CA PRO A 85 7.54 8.80 -9.40
C PRO A 85 6.36 9.15 -8.48
N LEU A 86 6.42 8.78 -7.20
CA LEU A 86 5.34 9.01 -6.22
C LEU A 86 5.71 10.05 -5.15
N ARG A 87 6.95 10.53 -5.16
CA ARG A 87 7.52 11.44 -4.15
C ARG A 87 7.48 12.88 -4.61
#